data_AF-A0A971QKY6-F1
#
_entry.id   AF-A0A971QKY6-F1
#
_cell.length_a   1.000
_cell.length_b   1.000
_cell.length_c   1.000
_cell.angle_alpha   90.00
_cell.angle_beta   90.00
_cell.angle_gamma   90.00
#
_symmetry.space_group_name_H-M   'P 1'
#
loop_
_entity.id
_entity.type
_entity.pdbx_description
1 polymer ?
#
loop_
_entity_poly.entity_id
_entity_poly.type
_entity_poly.pdbx_seq_one_letter_code
_entity_poly.pdbx_strand_id
1 'polypeptide(L)'
;MKNPYGINNPRGIAFIDDVERGLACECVCPLCHKPFRACQGEKNEHYFAHQDASECEFSYRASLLRMVVDYLRSGELEIPAVIARYMNEEEIIQSGEKIRFDRVEQIGDIKTPELHCHLGERSWVLKPVFDKKDRQNGGAGCLTLDLTRFSNPYASRPHQTLAPALRQENLLQWKNHPKRAEAELALRKKHEEKQVDFFRSRNVPPFHNRPRPTVAPAPRPSFIALEEPLPCKFFNKVIEPRDIFMTKKSEGYCVCRACNKERGGAIHT
;
A
#
# COMPACT_ATOMS: atom_id res chain seq x y z
N MET A 1 10.51 20.25 -16.98
CA MET A 1 9.31 19.47 -16.56
C MET A 1 8.05 20.13 -17.13
N LYS A 2 7.12 19.37 -17.73
CA LYS A 2 5.81 19.87 -18.20
C LYS A 2 4.75 19.64 -17.10
N ASN A 3 3.91 20.63 -16.82
CA ASN A 3 2.88 20.55 -15.78
C ASN A 3 1.49 20.78 -16.38
N PRO A 4 0.49 19.89 -16.22
CA PRO A 4 -0.87 20.13 -16.71
C PRO A 4 -1.69 21.12 -15.86
N TYR A 5 -1.14 21.58 -14.72
CA TYR A 5 -1.84 22.40 -13.73
C TYR A 5 -1.08 23.66 -13.36
N GLY A 6 -1.82 24.76 -13.19
CA GLY A 6 -1.32 26.02 -12.65
C GLY A 6 -2.29 26.61 -11.64
N ILE A 7 -1.87 27.67 -10.95
CA ILE A 7 -2.77 28.49 -10.15
C ILE A 7 -3.06 29.76 -10.95
N ASN A 8 -4.33 30.05 -11.19
CA ASN A 8 -4.77 31.33 -11.74
C ASN A 8 -5.60 32.04 -10.66
N ASN A 9 -5.10 33.14 -10.10
CA ASN A 9 -5.86 33.93 -9.13
C ASN A 9 -6.81 34.89 -9.87
N PRO A 10 -8.11 34.99 -9.51
CA PRO A 10 -8.76 34.45 -8.29
C PRO A 10 -9.40 33.06 -8.44
N ARG A 11 -9.26 32.39 -9.59
CA ARG A 11 -9.99 31.15 -9.94
C ARG A 11 -9.51 29.89 -9.22
N GLY A 12 -8.33 29.92 -8.59
CA GLY A 12 -7.75 28.76 -7.91
C GLY A 12 -6.95 27.87 -8.87
N ILE A 13 -7.11 26.55 -8.78
CA ILE A 13 -6.43 25.61 -9.69
C ILE A 13 -7.01 25.77 -11.10
N ALA A 14 -6.13 25.95 -12.07
CA ALA A 14 -6.44 26.01 -13.48
C ALA A 14 -5.82 24.83 -14.23
N PHE A 15 -6.60 24.25 -15.13
CA PHE A 15 -6.19 23.15 -16.01
C PHE A 15 -5.70 23.70 -17.33
N ILE A 16 -4.68 23.07 -17.92
CA ILE A 16 -4.09 23.56 -19.17
C ILE A 16 -5.10 23.60 -20.33
N ASP A 17 -6.13 22.75 -20.30
CA ASP A 17 -7.17 22.73 -21.33
C ASP A 17 -8.19 23.88 -21.17
N ASP A 18 -8.27 24.49 -19.98
CA ASP A 18 -9.32 25.46 -19.61
C ASP A 18 -8.81 26.91 -19.53
N VAL A 19 -7.59 27.17 -19.99
CA VAL A 19 -6.94 28.49 -19.92
C VAL A 19 -6.65 29.07 -21.30
N GLU A 20 -6.47 30.39 -21.33
CA GLU A 20 -5.99 31.08 -22.52
C GLU A 20 -4.57 30.64 -22.90
N ARG A 21 -4.24 30.73 -24.18
CA ARG A 21 -2.95 30.29 -24.72
C ARG A 21 -1.82 31.23 -24.32
N GLY A 22 -0.62 30.68 -24.09
CA GLY A 22 0.58 31.47 -23.89
C GLY A 22 0.62 32.17 -22.54
N LEU A 23 1.12 33.41 -22.50
CA LEU A 23 1.22 34.21 -21.27
C LEU A 23 -0.12 34.79 -20.81
N ALA A 24 -1.12 34.81 -21.70
CA ALA A 24 -2.46 35.27 -21.37
C ALA A 24 -3.18 34.34 -20.38
N CYS A 25 -2.64 33.13 -20.12
CA CYS A 25 -3.18 32.25 -19.09
C CYS A 25 -3.07 32.82 -17.66
N GLU A 26 -2.14 33.76 -17.43
CA GLU A 26 -1.83 34.37 -16.12
C GLU A 26 -1.64 33.36 -14.97
N CYS A 27 -1.29 32.11 -15.31
CA CYS A 27 -1.10 31.05 -14.35
C CYS A 27 0.29 31.13 -13.72
N VAL A 28 0.41 30.70 -12.47
CA VAL A 28 1.69 30.56 -11.76
C VAL A 28 1.91 29.13 -11.27
N CYS A 29 3.17 28.77 -11.06
CA CYS A 29 3.57 27.48 -10.51
C CYS A 29 3.14 27.36 -9.04
N PRO A 30 2.48 26.25 -8.62
CA PRO A 30 2.08 26.06 -7.23
C PRO A 30 3.25 25.87 -6.26
N LEU A 31 4.45 25.57 -6.77
CA LEU A 31 5.64 25.35 -5.94
C LEU A 31 6.54 26.58 -5.84
N CYS A 32 6.96 27.15 -6.97
CA CYS A 32 7.91 28.27 -6.98
C CYS A 32 7.25 29.63 -7.22
N HIS A 33 5.93 29.66 -7.43
CA HIS A 33 5.13 30.87 -7.67
C HIS A 33 5.56 31.71 -8.88
N LYS A 34 6.43 31.18 -9.75
CA LYS A 34 6.83 31.84 -11.00
C LYS A 34 5.74 31.72 -12.07
N PRO A 35 5.64 32.69 -13.00
CA PRO A 35 4.69 32.64 -14.10
C PRO A 35 4.87 31.44 -15.03
N PHE A 36 3.74 30.91 -15.48
CA PHE A 36 3.66 29.91 -16.53
C PHE A 36 3.31 30.55 -17.88
N ARG A 37 3.68 29.81 -18.94
CA ARG A 37 3.21 29.96 -20.30
C ARG A 37 2.42 28.69 -20.66
N ALA A 38 1.17 28.86 -21.07
CA ALA A 38 0.33 27.76 -21.54
C ALA A 38 0.76 27.33 -22.96
N CYS A 39 1.35 26.15 -23.07
CA CYS A 39 1.76 25.51 -24.32
C CYS A 39 0.66 24.55 -24.78
N GLN A 40 -0.33 25.07 -25.50
CA GLN A 40 -1.39 24.28 -26.15
C GLN A 40 -1.03 24.05 -27.62
N GLY A 41 -1.51 22.98 -28.25
CA GLY A 41 -1.21 22.72 -29.66
C GLY A 41 -1.78 21.40 -30.15
N GLU A 42 -2.06 21.31 -31.45
CA GLU A 42 -2.77 20.15 -32.02
C GLU A 42 -1.93 18.87 -32.06
N LYS A 43 -0.60 18.99 -32.16
CA LYS A 43 0.32 17.85 -32.30
C LYS A 43 0.94 17.36 -30.99
N ASN A 44 1.03 18.24 -29.99
CA ASN A 44 1.73 17.97 -28.74
C ASN A 44 0.74 18.07 -27.59
N GLU A 45 0.88 17.18 -26.59
CA GLU A 45 0.12 17.29 -25.35
C GLU A 45 0.25 18.70 -24.75
N HIS A 46 -0.87 19.19 -24.23
CA HIS A 46 -0.95 20.49 -23.61
C HIS A 46 -0.20 20.51 -22.27
N TYR A 47 0.59 21.55 -22.03
CA TYR A 47 1.26 21.74 -20.73
C TYR A 47 1.56 23.21 -20.40
N PHE A 48 1.77 23.49 -19.12
CA PHE A 48 2.41 24.71 -18.65
C PHE A 48 3.93 24.56 -18.64
N ALA A 49 4.62 25.59 -19.13
CA ALA A 49 6.05 25.77 -19.04
C ALA A 49 6.37 27.02 -18.23
N HIS A 50 7.46 27.04 -17.47
CA HIS A 50 7.92 28.30 -16.86
C HIS A 50 8.31 29.30 -17.94
N GLN A 51 7.90 30.56 -17.76
CA GLN A 51 8.21 31.63 -18.71
C GLN A 51 9.73 31.83 -18.87
N ASP A 52 10.48 31.73 -17.77
CA ASP A 52 11.93 31.91 -17.70
C ASP A 52 12.72 30.63 -18.04
N ALA A 53 12.06 29.59 -18.56
CA ALA A 53 12.64 28.27 -18.81
C ALA A 53 13.29 27.61 -17.57
N SER A 54 12.92 28.04 -16.35
CA SER A 54 13.42 27.41 -15.13
C SER A 54 12.90 25.98 -14.98
N GLU A 55 13.79 25.09 -14.52
CA GLU A 55 13.40 23.74 -14.12
C GLU A 55 12.87 23.75 -12.69
N CYS A 56 11.65 23.22 -12.52
CA CYS A 56 11.03 23.03 -11.22
C CYS A 56 10.60 21.56 -11.13
N GLU A 57 11.48 20.75 -10.57
CA GLU A 57 11.35 19.29 -10.53
C GLU A 57 10.04 18.85 -9.86
N PHE A 58 9.69 19.42 -8.71
CA PHE A 58 8.49 19.01 -7.95
C PHE A 58 7.23 19.78 -8.32
N SER A 59 7.23 20.54 -9.43
CA SER A 59 6.09 21.38 -9.84
C SER A 59 4.81 20.56 -10.00
N TYR A 60 4.89 19.41 -10.68
CA TYR A 60 3.73 18.54 -10.86
C TYR A 60 3.24 17.91 -9.56
N ARG A 61 4.16 17.45 -8.70
CA ARG A 61 3.86 16.90 -7.38
C ARG A 61 3.13 17.93 -6.51
N ALA A 62 3.57 19.19 -6.56
CA ALA A 62 2.94 20.30 -5.86
C ALA A 62 1.52 20.58 -6.38
N SER A 63 1.31 20.51 -7.69
CA SER A 63 -0.03 20.62 -8.26
C SER A 63 -0.94 19.50 -7.75
N LEU A 64 -0.48 18.25 -7.78
CA LEU A 64 -1.28 17.11 -7.34
C LEU A 64 -1.59 17.19 -5.84
N LEU A 65 -0.61 17.56 -5.02
CA LEU A 65 -0.81 17.79 -3.59
C LEU A 65 -1.84 18.89 -3.33
N ARG A 66 -1.76 19.99 -4.08
CA ARG A 66 -2.71 21.10 -3.95
C ARG A 66 -4.13 20.67 -4.30
N MET A 67 -4.31 19.89 -5.37
CA MET A 67 -5.61 19.32 -5.72
C MET A 67 -6.19 18.43 -4.62
N VAL A 68 -5.34 17.60 -3.99
CA VAL A 68 -5.76 16.78 -2.84
C VAL A 68 -6.20 17.68 -1.68
N VAL A 69 -5.41 18.69 -1.31
CA VAL A 69 -5.76 19.61 -0.22
C VAL A 69 -7.07 20.35 -0.50
N ASP A 70 -7.27 20.84 -1.73
CA ASP A 70 -8.49 21.54 -2.12
C ASP A 70 -9.71 20.59 -2.12
N TYR A 71 -9.54 19.33 -2.52
CA TYR A 71 -10.57 18.30 -2.37
C TYR A 71 -10.89 18.03 -0.90
N LEU A 72 -9.89 17.84 -0.03
CA LEU A 72 -10.10 17.53 1.38
C LEU A 72 -10.83 18.66 2.13
N ARG A 73 -10.67 19.91 1.68
CA ARG A 73 -11.34 21.09 2.26
C ARG A 73 -12.78 21.28 1.81
N SER A 74 -13.13 20.81 0.62
CA SER A 74 -14.45 21.08 0.00
C SER A 74 -15.32 19.83 -0.13
N GLY A 75 -14.69 18.66 -0.19
CA GLY A 75 -15.31 17.37 -0.45
C GLY A 75 -15.52 16.52 0.79
N GLU A 76 -16.01 15.32 0.55
CA GLU A 76 -16.14 14.26 1.54
C GLU A 76 -15.16 13.15 1.23
N LEU A 77 -14.57 12.58 2.27
CA LEU A 77 -13.63 11.49 2.18
C LEU A 77 -14.17 10.28 2.95
N GLU A 78 -14.10 9.10 2.33
CA GLU A 78 -14.45 7.86 3.00
C GLU A 78 -13.23 7.32 3.76
N ILE A 79 -13.28 7.41 5.09
CA ILE A 79 -12.27 6.83 5.96
C ILE A 79 -12.52 5.32 6.04
N PRO A 80 -11.54 4.48 5.66
CA PRO A 80 -11.73 3.04 5.63
C PRO A 80 -11.92 2.48 7.05
N ALA A 81 -12.67 1.38 7.16
CA ALA A 81 -12.80 0.65 8.40
C ALA A 81 -11.42 0.14 8.90
N VAL A 82 -11.28 0.06 10.22
CA VAL A 82 -10.15 -0.64 10.85
C VAL A 82 -10.57 -2.09 11.05
N ILE A 83 -9.97 -2.98 10.27
CA ILE A 83 -10.29 -4.41 10.30
C ILE A 83 -9.05 -5.19 10.73
N ALA A 84 -9.19 -6.01 11.77
CA ALA A 84 -8.20 -7.00 12.17
C ALA A 84 -8.46 -8.32 11.44
N ARG A 85 -7.39 -8.97 10.96
CA ARG A 85 -7.49 -10.25 10.25
C ARG A 85 -6.50 -11.24 10.82
N TYR A 86 -6.96 -12.47 11.05
CA TYR A 86 -6.10 -13.59 11.38
C TYR A 86 -6.65 -14.88 10.73
N MET A 87 -5.85 -15.50 9.86
CA MET A 87 -6.30 -16.65 9.05
C MET A 87 -7.59 -16.31 8.28
N ASN A 88 -8.68 -17.03 8.54
CA ASN A 88 -9.99 -16.81 7.93
C ASN A 88 -10.96 -16.04 8.85
N GLU A 89 -10.48 -15.54 9.99
CA GLU A 89 -11.27 -14.74 10.93
C GLU A 89 -10.99 -13.25 10.68
N GLU A 90 -12.06 -12.46 10.60
CA GLU A 90 -12.01 -11.01 10.51
C GLU A 90 -12.84 -10.37 11.62
N GLU A 91 -12.34 -9.27 12.17
CA GLU A 91 -13.04 -8.48 13.18
C GLU A 91 -12.97 -6.99 12.81
N ILE A 92 -14.14 -6.34 12.74
CA ILE A 92 -14.24 -4.90 12.50
C ILE A 92 -14.02 -4.19 13.84
N ILE A 93 -12.87 -3.52 13.98
CA ILE A 93 -12.48 -2.78 15.19
C ILE A 93 -13.11 -1.40 15.19
N GLN A 94 -13.23 -0.80 14.01
CA GLN A 94 -13.90 0.48 13.81
C GLN A 94 -14.51 0.50 12.42
N SER A 95 -15.80 0.84 12.34
CA SER A 95 -16.50 1.02 11.07
C SER A 95 -15.92 2.18 10.27
N GLY A 96 -15.97 2.07 8.95
CA GLY A 96 -15.63 3.18 8.06
C GLY A 96 -16.65 4.31 8.18
N GLU A 97 -16.22 5.53 7.85
CA GLU A 97 -17.02 6.74 8.03
C GLU A 97 -16.76 7.73 6.90
N LYS A 98 -17.82 8.36 6.38
CA LYS A 98 -17.68 9.48 5.44
C LYS A 98 -17.53 10.77 6.23
N ILE A 99 -16.44 11.48 5.98
CA ILE A 99 -16.04 12.65 6.75
C ILE A 99 -15.85 13.84 5.81
N ARG A 100 -16.40 14.99 6.20
CA ARG A 100 -16.03 16.30 5.66
C ARG A 100 -15.19 17.00 6.71
N PHE A 101 -13.94 17.29 6.38
CA PHE A 101 -13.03 17.96 7.32
C PHE A 101 -13.36 19.44 7.43
N ASP A 102 -13.26 20.00 8.63
CA ASP A 102 -13.38 21.45 8.85
C ASP A 102 -12.05 22.18 8.66
N ARG A 103 -10.93 21.48 8.88
CA ARG A 103 -9.59 22.02 8.75
C ARG A 103 -8.61 21.00 8.18
N VAL A 104 -7.78 21.45 7.25
CA VAL A 104 -6.72 20.66 6.61
C VAL A 104 -5.44 21.49 6.55
N GLU A 105 -4.41 21.00 7.24
CA GLU A 105 -3.09 21.62 7.35
C GLU A 105 -2.04 20.73 6.69
N GLN A 106 -1.16 21.33 5.89
CA GLN A 106 0.00 20.64 5.33
C GLN A 106 1.21 20.89 6.22
N ILE A 107 1.82 19.81 6.71
CA ILE A 107 3.06 19.81 7.48
C ILE A 107 4.16 19.16 6.63
N GLY A 108 5.40 19.65 6.76
CA GLY A 108 6.53 19.15 5.99
C GLY A 108 6.68 19.79 4.59
N ASP A 109 7.71 19.37 3.87
CA ASP A 109 8.03 19.88 2.54
C ASP A 109 7.31 19.11 1.42
N ILE A 110 7.58 19.48 0.17
CA ILE A 110 6.94 18.85 -0.99
C ILE A 110 7.36 17.38 -1.21
N LYS A 111 8.49 16.96 -0.65
CA LYS A 111 9.00 15.59 -0.80
C LYS A 111 8.29 14.66 0.18
N THR A 112 8.09 15.13 1.41
CA THR A 112 7.44 14.37 2.48
C THR A 112 6.29 15.15 3.11
N PRO A 113 5.20 15.43 2.36
CA PRO A 113 4.06 16.15 2.91
C PRO A 113 3.23 15.24 3.84
N GLU A 114 2.77 15.80 4.95
CA GLU A 114 1.75 15.22 5.82
C GLU A 114 0.54 16.13 5.87
N LEU A 115 -0.65 15.57 5.73
CA LEU A 115 -1.91 16.31 5.74
C LEU A 115 -2.64 16.02 7.06
N HIS A 116 -2.65 17.01 7.95
CA HIS A 116 -3.35 16.96 9.21
C HIS A 116 -4.78 17.43 8.99
N CYS A 117 -5.71 16.48 9.02
CA CYS A 117 -7.13 16.69 8.74
C CYS A 117 -7.91 16.63 10.06
N HIS A 118 -8.83 17.57 10.28
CA HIS A 118 -9.57 17.71 11.52
C HIS A 118 -11.08 17.71 11.29
N LEU A 119 -11.82 17.21 12.30
CA LEU A 119 -13.26 17.37 12.45
C LEU A 119 -13.57 17.49 13.94
N GLY A 120 -13.81 18.72 14.40
CA GLY A 120 -13.90 19.03 15.83
C GLY A 120 -12.64 18.59 16.59
N GLU A 121 -12.82 17.78 17.64
CA GLU A 121 -11.71 17.24 18.45
C GLU A 121 -11.00 16.04 17.81
N ARG A 122 -11.53 15.49 16.72
CA ARG A 122 -10.94 14.33 16.03
C ARG A 122 -9.94 14.81 14.98
N SER A 123 -8.82 14.09 14.85
CA SER A 123 -7.80 14.38 13.84
C SER A 123 -7.27 13.11 13.17
N TRP A 124 -6.91 13.25 11.91
CA TRP A 124 -6.31 12.21 11.09
C TRP A 124 -5.05 12.75 10.42
N VAL A 125 -4.01 11.91 10.37
CA VAL A 125 -2.80 12.20 9.59
C VAL A 125 -2.87 11.39 8.31
N LEU A 126 -2.97 12.10 7.19
CA LEU A 126 -2.95 11.53 5.85
C LEU A 126 -1.56 11.75 5.24
N LYS A 127 -0.96 10.69 4.70
CA LYS A 127 0.34 10.74 4.02
C LYS A 127 0.15 10.43 2.53
N PRO A 128 0.25 11.43 1.65
CA PRO A 128 0.27 11.21 0.21
C PRO A 128 1.48 10.37 -0.22
N VAL A 129 1.24 9.34 -1.03
CA VAL A 129 2.26 8.43 -1.57
C VAL A 129 2.33 8.61 -3.08
N PHE A 130 3.38 9.25 -3.58
CA PHE A 130 3.54 9.53 -5.01
C PHE A 130 4.39 8.46 -5.70
N ASP A 131 5.30 7.81 -4.97
CA ASP A 131 6.10 6.71 -5.49
C ASP A 131 6.36 5.61 -4.44
N LYS A 132 7.05 4.55 -4.85
CA LYS A 132 7.31 3.39 -3.97
C LYS A 132 8.20 3.73 -2.77
N LYS A 133 9.06 4.75 -2.86
CA LYS A 133 9.94 5.16 -1.77
C LYS A 133 9.14 5.83 -0.65
N ASP A 134 8.09 6.58 -1.02
CA ASP A 134 7.19 7.23 -0.06
C ASP A 134 6.46 6.25 0.85
N ARG A 135 6.19 5.01 0.38
CA ARG A 135 5.46 3.99 1.16
C ARG A 135 6.13 3.66 2.49
N GLN A 136 7.44 3.86 2.60
CA GLN A 136 8.19 3.58 3.82
C GLN A 136 8.05 4.71 4.85
N ASN A 137 7.76 5.94 4.43
CA ASN A 137 7.64 7.11 5.29
C ASN A 137 6.25 7.14 5.97
N GLY A 138 6.15 6.71 7.23
CA GLY A 138 4.89 6.78 7.97
C GLY A 138 4.97 6.20 9.37
N GLY A 139 4.49 6.97 10.36
CA GLY A 139 4.35 6.53 11.75
C GLY A 139 3.14 5.62 11.94
N ALA A 140 3.03 5.01 13.12
CA ALA A 140 1.86 4.20 13.47
C ALA A 140 0.58 5.07 13.49
N GLY A 141 -0.53 4.50 13.00
CA GLY A 141 -1.84 5.14 13.03
C GLY A 141 -2.12 6.18 11.94
N CYS A 142 -1.25 6.33 10.92
CA CYS A 142 -1.53 7.23 9.79
C CYS A 142 -2.31 6.53 8.67
N LEU A 143 -3.09 7.32 7.92
CA LEU A 143 -3.70 6.91 6.66
C LEU A 143 -2.73 7.23 5.51
N THR A 144 -2.43 6.25 4.66
CA THR A 144 -1.71 6.51 3.41
C THR A 144 -2.70 6.73 2.29
N LEU A 145 -2.48 7.78 1.50
CA LEU A 145 -3.24 8.08 0.29
C LEU A 145 -2.40 7.72 -0.94
N ASP A 146 -2.74 6.63 -1.63
CA ASP A 146 -1.99 6.17 -2.80
C ASP A 146 -2.27 7.06 -4.02
N LEU A 147 -1.29 7.88 -4.38
CA LEU A 147 -1.29 8.75 -5.55
C LEU A 147 -0.35 8.24 -6.65
N THR A 148 0.21 7.04 -6.51
CA THR A 148 1.28 6.54 -7.39
C THR A 148 0.85 6.47 -8.85
N ARG A 149 -0.42 6.16 -9.11
CA ARG A 149 -0.99 6.13 -10.47
C ARG A 149 -1.14 7.51 -11.11
N PHE A 150 -1.19 8.56 -10.31
CA PHE A 150 -1.29 9.95 -10.76
C PHE A 150 0.08 10.61 -10.84
N SER A 151 1.16 9.91 -10.50
CA SER A 151 2.52 10.48 -10.52
C SER A 151 3.06 10.74 -11.93
N ASN A 152 2.46 10.12 -12.96
CA ASN A 152 2.73 10.44 -14.36
C ASN A 152 1.80 11.59 -14.83
N PRO A 153 2.33 12.79 -15.14
CA PRO A 153 1.53 13.93 -15.62
C PRO A 153 0.82 13.69 -16.96
N TYR A 154 1.26 12.69 -17.72
CA TYR A 154 0.74 12.38 -19.05
C TYR A 154 -0.22 11.18 -19.06
N ALA A 155 -0.38 10.49 -17.92
CA ALA A 155 -1.36 9.42 -17.82
C ALA A 155 -2.78 10.02 -17.67
N SER A 156 -3.66 9.76 -18.64
CA SER A 156 -5.13 9.89 -18.54
C SER A 156 -5.62 11.02 -17.63
N ARG A 157 -5.40 12.27 -18.07
CA ARG A 157 -5.95 13.53 -17.51
C ARG A 157 -6.23 13.46 -15.99
N PRO A 158 -5.17 13.50 -15.14
CA PRO A 158 -5.30 13.27 -13.70
C PRO A 158 -6.32 14.20 -13.02
N HIS A 159 -6.58 15.37 -13.60
CA HIS A 159 -7.53 16.34 -13.09
C HIS A 159 -8.98 15.90 -13.15
N GLN A 160 -9.32 15.17 -14.21
CA GLN A 160 -10.68 14.67 -14.39
C GLN A 160 -10.93 13.44 -13.52
N THR A 161 -9.86 12.74 -13.13
CA THR A 161 -9.94 11.42 -12.49
C THR A 161 -9.59 11.44 -11.00
N LEU A 162 -8.82 12.42 -10.50
CA LEU A 162 -8.40 12.46 -9.10
C LEU A 162 -9.58 12.63 -8.14
N ALA A 163 -10.44 13.64 -8.33
CA ALA A 163 -11.56 13.87 -7.42
C ALA A 163 -12.56 12.69 -7.41
N PRO A 164 -12.97 12.10 -8.55
CA PRO A 164 -13.73 10.85 -8.56
C PRO A 164 -13.02 9.72 -7.83
N ALA A 165 -11.71 9.57 -8.02
CA ALA A 165 -10.94 8.51 -7.37
C ALA A 165 -10.84 8.68 -5.86
N LEU A 166 -10.63 9.90 -5.38
CA LEU A 166 -10.65 10.21 -3.95
C LEU A 166 -12.01 9.90 -3.31
N ARG A 167 -13.09 9.94 -4.11
CA ARG A 167 -14.46 9.67 -3.65
C ARG A 167 -14.86 8.20 -3.75
N GLN A 168 -14.52 7.53 -4.84
CA GLN A 168 -15.13 6.26 -5.25
C GLN A 168 -14.16 5.09 -5.20
N GLU A 169 -12.86 5.34 -5.08
CA GLU A 169 -11.85 4.32 -5.12
C GLU A 169 -11.15 4.16 -3.78
N ASN A 170 -10.65 2.96 -3.53
CA ASN A 170 -10.00 2.62 -2.28
C ASN A 170 -8.52 3.06 -2.29
N LEU A 171 -8.29 4.38 -2.33
CA LEU A 171 -6.96 4.98 -2.31
C LEU A 171 -6.39 5.12 -0.89
N LEU A 172 -7.23 5.01 0.14
CA LEU A 172 -6.85 5.17 1.54
C LEU A 172 -6.59 3.83 2.21
N GLN A 173 -5.47 3.72 2.90
CA GLN A 173 -5.13 2.53 3.66
C GLN A 173 -4.56 2.88 5.03
N TRP A 174 -4.97 2.17 6.07
CA TRP A 174 -4.38 2.29 7.39
C TRP A 174 -2.98 1.69 7.43
N LYS A 175 -2.00 2.47 7.87
CA LYS A 175 -0.65 1.99 8.16
C LYS A 175 -0.47 1.83 9.67
N ASN A 176 -0.18 0.60 10.11
CA ASN A 176 0.16 0.27 11.50
C ASN A 176 -0.82 0.85 12.53
N HIS A 177 -2.13 0.60 12.38
CA HIS A 177 -3.13 1.08 13.34
C HIS A 177 -2.99 0.31 14.67
N PRO A 178 -2.76 0.98 15.83
CA PRO A 178 -2.42 0.30 17.08
C PRO A 178 -3.51 -0.69 17.54
N LYS A 179 -4.79 -0.26 17.52
CA LYS A 179 -5.92 -1.13 17.88
C LYS A 179 -6.06 -2.35 16.96
N ARG A 180 -5.56 -2.25 15.71
CA ARG A 180 -5.60 -3.38 14.76
C ARG A 180 -4.57 -4.43 15.18
N ALA A 181 -3.35 -4.02 15.50
CA ALA A 181 -2.29 -4.94 15.93
C ALA A 181 -2.68 -5.69 17.22
N GLU A 182 -3.27 -4.98 18.18
CA GLU A 182 -3.79 -5.58 19.43
C GLU A 182 -4.89 -6.61 19.16
N ALA A 183 -5.85 -6.28 18.29
CA ALA A 183 -6.94 -7.19 17.96
C ALA A 183 -6.47 -8.40 17.14
N GLU A 184 -5.54 -8.24 16.20
CA GLU A 184 -4.94 -9.37 15.46
C GLU A 184 -4.22 -10.34 16.41
N LEU A 185 -3.55 -9.83 17.45
CA LEU A 185 -2.95 -10.66 18.50
C LEU A 185 -4.01 -11.38 19.34
N ALA A 186 -5.12 -10.72 19.66
CA ALA A 186 -6.23 -11.34 20.39
C ALA A 186 -6.90 -12.46 19.58
N LEU A 187 -7.14 -12.24 18.29
CA LEU A 187 -7.65 -13.26 17.36
C LEU A 187 -6.72 -14.47 17.29
N ARG A 188 -5.41 -14.22 17.19
CA ARG A 188 -4.39 -15.27 17.21
C ARG A 188 -4.48 -16.14 18.47
N LYS A 189 -4.56 -15.53 19.65
CA LYS A 189 -4.66 -16.27 20.92
C LYS A 189 -5.92 -17.13 20.98
N LYS A 190 -7.07 -16.56 20.63
CA LYS A 190 -8.35 -17.29 20.56
C LYS A 190 -8.26 -18.49 19.62
N HIS A 191 -7.62 -18.33 18.46
CA HIS A 191 -7.45 -19.41 17.50
C HIS A 191 -6.51 -20.52 18.02
N GLU A 192 -5.38 -20.15 18.64
CA GLU A 192 -4.46 -21.10 19.28
C GLU A 192 -5.13 -21.89 20.41
N GLU A 193 -5.94 -21.23 21.25
CA GLU A 193 -6.75 -21.87 22.29
C GLU A 193 -7.76 -22.87 21.73
N LYS A 194 -8.53 -22.47 20.69
CA LYS A 194 -9.47 -23.37 19.99
C LYS A 194 -8.77 -24.61 19.43
N GLN A 195 -7.54 -24.47 18.92
CA GLN A 195 -6.77 -25.63 18.43
C GLN A 195 -6.37 -26.56 19.58
N VAL A 196 -5.87 -26.02 20.68
CA VAL A 196 -5.51 -26.82 21.86
C VAL A 196 -6.73 -27.58 22.40
N ASP A 197 -7.88 -26.92 22.51
CA ASP A 197 -9.12 -27.55 22.98
C ASP A 197 -9.65 -28.59 21.99
N PHE A 198 -9.52 -28.35 20.67
CA PHE A 198 -9.82 -29.34 19.65
C PHE A 198 -8.95 -30.61 19.77
N PHE A 199 -7.66 -30.47 20.07
CA PHE A 199 -6.77 -31.61 20.30
C PHE A 199 -7.08 -32.34 21.61
N ARG A 200 -7.41 -31.61 22.69
CA ARG A 200 -7.79 -32.19 23.99
C ARG A 200 -9.11 -32.96 23.92
N SER A 201 -10.12 -32.41 23.26
CA SER A 201 -11.47 -33.01 23.18
C SER A 201 -11.54 -34.31 22.39
N ARG A 202 -10.60 -34.57 21.48
CA ARG A 202 -10.56 -35.81 20.68
C ARG A 202 -9.83 -36.98 21.35
N ASN A 203 -9.36 -36.85 22.60
CA ASN A 203 -8.58 -37.88 23.30
C ASN A 203 -7.44 -38.45 22.42
N VAL A 204 -6.86 -37.62 21.56
CA VAL A 204 -5.68 -38.04 20.79
C VAL A 204 -4.50 -37.94 21.77
N PRO A 205 -3.91 -39.05 22.22
CA PRO A 205 -2.77 -38.96 23.11
C PRO A 205 -1.67 -38.16 22.43
N PRO A 206 -0.86 -37.39 23.19
CA PRO A 206 0.38 -36.81 22.66
C PRO A 206 1.11 -37.90 21.88
N PHE A 207 1.75 -37.56 20.75
CA PHE A 207 2.38 -38.52 19.82
C PHE A 207 3.32 -39.55 20.48
N HIS A 208 3.70 -39.29 21.73
CA HIS A 208 4.69 -39.97 22.55
C HIS A 208 4.06 -41.15 23.32
N ASN A 209 2.73 -41.28 23.35
CA ASN A 209 1.99 -42.31 24.10
C ASN A 209 1.08 -43.20 23.23
N ARG A 210 1.38 -43.39 21.94
CA ARG A 210 0.74 -44.47 21.17
C ARG A 210 1.52 -45.77 21.37
N PRO A 211 0.87 -46.91 21.69
CA PRO A 211 1.53 -48.20 21.61
C PRO A 211 2.14 -48.33 20.22
N ARG A 212 3.46 -48.56 20.16
CA ARG A 212 4.17 -48.79 18.89
C ARG A 212 3.48 -49.99 18.22
N PRO A 213 2.88 -49.84 17.03
CA PRO A 213 2.32 -51.01 16.36
C PRO A 213 3.45 -52.00 16.13
N THR A 214 3.28 -53.24 16.58
CA THR A 214 4.18 -54.36 16.34
C THR A 214 4.06 -54.78 14.87
N VAL A 215 4.51 -53.89 13.99
CA VAL A 215 4.78 -54.23 12.59
C VAL A 215 6.29 -54.39 12.54
N ALA A 216 6.74 -55.54 12.04
CA ALA A 216 8.15 -55.77 11.75
C ALA A 216 8.72 -54.54 11.03
N PRO A 217 9.93 -54.07 11.39
CA PRO A 217 10.48 -52.89 10.76
C PRO A 217 10.55 -53.12 9.26
N ALA A 218 9.77 -52.33 8.51
CA ALA A 218 9.95 -52.23 7.07
C ALA A 218 11.43 -51.88 6.81
N PRO A 219 12.05 -52.43 5.74
CA PRO A 219 13.42 -52.09 5.40
C PRO A 219 13.55 -50.57 5.36
N ARG A 220 14.54 -50.04 6.09
CA ARG A 220 14.77 -48.59 6.14
C ARG A 220 14.91 -48.11 4.69
N PRO A 221 14.09 -47.17 4.20
CA PRO A 221 14.40 -46.53 2.94
C PRO A 221 15.76 -45.86 3.13
N SER A 222 16.70 -46.20 2.27
CA SER A 222 17.99 -45.53 2.14
C SER A 222 17.73 -44.06 1.89
N PHE A 223 17.74 -43.26 2.96
CA PHE A 223 17.77 -41.82 2.87
C PHE A 223 19.09 -41.44 2.20
N ILE A 224 19.03 -41.10 0.93
CA ILE A 224 20.07 -40.28 0.32
C ILE A 224 19.91 -38.92 1.00
N ALA A 225 20.81 -38.63 1.94
CA ALA A 225 20.96 -37.28 2.46
C ALA A 225 21.39 -36.41 1.27
N LEU A 226 20.56 -35.43 0.90
CA LEU A 226 21.01 -34.34 0.05
C LEU A 226 21.98 -33.51 0.92
N GLU A 227 23.28 -33.80 0.80
CA GLU A 227 24.34 -33.18 1.61
C GLU A 227 24.59 -31.71 1.26
N GLU A 228 23.92 -31.15 0.25
CA GLU A 228 24.11 -29.76 -0.18
C GLU A 228 22.82 -28.91 -0.09
N PRO A 229 22.90 -27.68 0.47
CA PRO A 229 21.76 -26.77 0.57
C PRO A 229 21.28 -26.27 -0.80
N LEU A 230 19.99 -26.44 -1.08
CA LEU A 230 19.38 -26.00 -2.35
C LEU A 230 18.94 -24.52 -2.29
N PRO A 231 19.21 -23.72 -3.34
CA PRO A 231 18.76 -22.33 -3.40
C PRO A 231 17.24 -22.23 -3.66
N CYS A 232 16.57 -21.30 -2.97
CA CYS A 232 15.16 -21.02 -3.24
C CYS A 232 15.03 -20.15 -4.50
N LYS A 233 14.37 -20.63 -5.55
CA LYS A 233 14.15 -19.84 -6.78
C LYS A 233 13.24 -18.61 -6.59
N PHE A 234 12.48 -18.53 -5.50
CA PHE A 234 11.59 -17.39 -5.21
C PHE A 234 12.23 -16.30 -4.36
N PHE A 235 13.32 -16.65 -3.68
CA PHE A 235 14.06 -15.79 -2.76
C PHE A 235 15.50 -16.22 -2.96
N ASN A 236 16.28 -15.52 -3.78
CA ASN A 236 17.62 -15.90 -4.23
C ASN A 236 18.62 -16.00 -3.04
N LYS A 237 18.39 -16.97 -2.15
CA LYS A 237 19.04 -17.25 -0.88
C LYS A 237 19.19 -18.77 -0.78
N VAL A 238 20.36 -19.19 -0.34
CA VAL A 238 20.68 -20.58 -0.02
C VAL A 238 19.91 -20.94 1.25
N ILE A 239 19.15 -22.04 1.22
CA ILE A 239 18.41 -22.53 2.40
C ILE A 239 19.24 -23.64 3.04
N GLU A 240 19.59 -23.44 4.32
CA GLU A 240 20.29 -24.43 5.13
C GLU A 240 19.46 -25.72 5.27
N PRO A 241 20.08 -26.92 5.29
CA PRO A 241 19.35 -28.19 5.31
C PRO A 241 18.37 -28.34 6.48
N ARG A 242 18.59 -27.61 7.57
CA ARG A 242 17.78 -27.60 8.80
C ARG A 242 16.45 -26.84 8.66
N ASP A 243 16.34 -25.97 7.65
CA ASP A 243 15.16 -25.18 7.33
C ASP A 243 14.30 -25.81 6.21
N ILE A 244 14.76 -26.92 5.64
CA ILE A 244 14.04 -27.73 4.67
C ILE A 244 13.25 -28.80 5.41
N PHE A 245 11.96 -28.54 5.69
CA PHE A 245 11.06 -29.61 6.13
C PHE A 245 10.21 -30.09 4.95
N MET A 246 10.63 -31.21 4.37
CA MET A 246 9.77 -32.01 3.50
C MET A 246 8.71 -32.72 4.34
N THR A 247 7.45 -32.32 4.22
CA THR A 247 6.31 -33.11 4.71
C THR A 247 5.50 -33.60 3.52
N LYS A 248 5.42 -34.93 3.36
CA LYS A 248 4.71 -35.59 2.26
C LYS A 248 3.21 -35.37 2.45
N LYS A 249 2.61 -34.38 1.77
CA LYS A 249 1.14 -34.22 1.71
C LYS A 249 0.49 -35.17 0.69
N SER A 250 1.25 -35.56 -0.33
CA SER A 250 0.98 -36.57 -1.36
C SER A 250 2.24 -36.62 -2.26
N GLU A 251 2.36 -37.58 -3.18
CA GLU A 251 3.57 -37.81 -3.98
C GLU A 251 4.09 -36.54 -4.71
N GLY A 252 5.33 -36.10 -4.42
CA GLY A 252 6.09 -35.19 -5.30
C GLY A 252 6.18 -33.69 -4.96
N TYR A 253 5.88 -33.25 -3.73
CA TYR A 253 5.92 -31.81 -3.37
C TYR A 253 6.76 -31.48 -2.14
N CYS A 254 7.47 -30.33 -2.18
CA CYS A 254 8.24 -29.76 -1.06
C CYS A 254 7.73 -28.37 -0.70
N VAL A 255 7.79 -27.98 0.59
CA VAL A 255 7.40 -26.63 1.07
C VAL A 255 8.60 -25.94 1.72
N CYS A 256 8.84 -24.69 1.35
CA CYS A 256 9.91 -23.87 1.94
C CYS A 256 9.44 -23.20 3.24
N ARG A 257 10.15 -23.40 4.36
CA ARG A 257 9.80 -22.78 5.66
C ARG A 257 9.97 -21.25 5.67
N ALA A 258 10.88 -20.71 4.85
CA ALA A 258 11.18 -19.28 4.84
C ALA A 258 10.14 -18.43 4.10
N CYS A 259 9.50 -18.98 3.05
CA CYS A 259 8.53 -18.23 2.22
C CYS A 259 7.16 -18.90 2.10
N ASN A 260 6.99 -20.08 2.71
CA ASN A 260 5.76 -20.88 2.73
C ASN A 260 5.19 -21.23 1.34
N LYS A 261 6.03 -21.25 0.30
CA LYS A 261 5.66 -21.63 -1.08
C LYS A 261 5.95 -23.09 -1.35
N GLU A 262 5.07 -23.71 -2.14
CA GLU A 262 5.16 -25.11 -2.58
C GLU A 262 5.94 -25.22 -3.90
N ARG A 263 6.72 -26.29 -4.05
CA ARG A 263 7.38 -26.66 -5.30
C ARG A 263 7.01 -28.10 -5.66
N GLY A 264 6.42 -28.29 -6.84
CA GLY A 264 6.24 -29.61 -7.43
C GLY A 264 7.53 -30.04 -8.15
N GLY A 265 7.98 -31.25 -7.87
CA GLY A 265 9.15 -31.83 -8.53
C GLY A 265 9.17 -33.34 -8.31
N ALA A 266 9.19 -34.09 -9.40
CA ALA A 266 9.44 -35.53 -9.35
C ALA A 266 10.81 -35.76 -8.70
N ILE A 267 10.81 -36.54 -7.62
CA ILE A 267 12.04 -37.05 -7.01
C ILE A 267 12.52 -38.15 -7.98
N HIS A 268 13.34 -37.79 -8.97
CA HIS A 268 14.09 -38.79 -9.69
C HIS A 268 15.16 -39.35 -8.74
N THR A 269 15.18 -40.67 -8.69
CA THR A 269 16.07 -41.57 -7.95
C THR A 269 17.55 -41.21 -8.05
#